data_AF-A0A7C5HG36-F1
#
_entry.id   AF-A0A7C5HG36-F1
#
_cell.length_a   1.000
_cell.length_b   1.000
_cell.length_c   1.000
_cell.angle_alpha   90.00
_cell.angle_beta   90.00
_cell.angle_gamma   90.00
#
_symmetry.space_group_name_H-M   'P 1'
#
loop_
_entity.id
_entity.type
_entity.pdbx_description
1 polymer ?
#
loop_
_entity_poly.entity_id
_entity_poly.type
_entity_poly.pdbx_seq_one_letter_code
_entity_poly.pdbx_strand_id
1 'polypeptide(L)' 'MDCGTPNQLKAGVILPAAGSGARMESITPKQFLQLAGEPILIHTIKVFA' A
#
# COMPACT_ATOMS: atom_id res chain seq x y z
N MET A 1 -21.69 -34.92 15.23
CA MET A 1 -21.03 -34.57 13.95
C MET A 1 -20.70 -33.10 14.05
N ASP A 2 -19.49 -32.78 14.49
CA ASP A 2 -18.97 -31.41 14.50
C ASP A 2 -18.07 -31.28 13.26
N CYS A 3 -18.58 -30.63 12.23
CA CYS A 3 -17.78 -30.24 11.08
C CYS A 3 -17.00 -28.98 11.49
N GLY A 4 -15.75 -29.17 11.90
CA GLY A 4 -14.88 -28.09 12.37
C GLY A 4 -14.93 -26.88 11.43
N THR A 5 -15.17 -25.71 12.01
CA THR A 5 -15.19 -24.44 11.29
C THR A 5 -13.84 -24.21 10.59
N PRO A 6 -13.84 -23.74 9.33
CA PRO A 6 -12.59 -23.46 8.64
C PRO A 6 -11.85 -22.34 9.37
N ASN A 7 -10.59 -22.59 9.72
CA ASN A 7 -9.72 -21.62 10.34
C ASN A 7 -9.59 -20.40 9.39
N GLN A 8 -10.06 -19.23 9.81
CA GLN A 8 -9.90 -18.01 9.02
C GLN A 8 -8.42 -17.64 8.96
N LEU A 9 -7.84 -17.75 7.76
CA LEU A 9 -6.47 -17.32 7.50
C LEU A 9 -6.36 -15.81 7.62
N LYS A 10 -5.50 -15.34 8.52
CA LYS A 10 -5.12 -13.92 8.62
C LYS A 10 -4.01 -13.66 7.62
N ALA A 11 -4.19 -12.63 6.79
CA ALA A 11 -3.17 -12.14 5.86
C ALA A 11 -2.84 -10.69 6.18
N GLY A 12 -1.57 -10.32 6.03
CA GLY A 12 -1.08 -8.94 6.14
C GLY A 12 -0.51 -8.46 4.82
N VAL A 13 -0.49 -7.14 4.63
CA VAL A 13 0.04 -6.49 3.43
C VAL A 13 1.26 -5.65 3.82
N ILE A 14 2.34 -5.76 3.05
CA ILE A 14 3.55 -4.94 3.21
C ILE A 14 3.68 -4.06 1.97
N LEU A 15 3.72 -2.74 2.19
CA LEU A 15 3.89 -1.74 1.13
C LEU A 15 5.30 -1.13 1.22
N PRO A 16 6.29 -1.63 0.45
CA PRO A 16 7.63 -1.06 0.48
C PRO A 16 7.65 0.33 -0.17
N ALA A 17 7.91 1.37 0.62
CA ALA A 17 7.88 2.77 0.18
C ALA A 17 9.16 3.55 0.52
N ALA A 18 10.28 2.87 0.77
CA ALA A 18 11.55 3.49 1.17
C ALA A 18 12.40 4.04 -0.01
N GLY A 19 11.98 3.80 -1.26
CA GLY A 19 12.71 4.28 -2.44
C GLY A 19 12.53 5.78 -2.67
N SER A 20 13.61 6.50 -2.98
CA SER A 20 13.57 7.95 -3.24
C SER A 20 12.83 8.32 -4.52
N GLY A 21 12.82 7.43 -5.52
CA GLY A 21 12.22 7.70 -6.82
C GLY A 21 13.05 8.67 -7.66
N ALA A 22 14.38 8.51 -7.71
CA ALA A 22 15.31 9.42 -8.40
C ALA A 22 14.93 9.76 -9.86
N ARG A 23 14.32 8.84 -10.60
CA ARG A 23 13.84 9.07 -11.97
C ARG A 23 12.63 10.01 -12.09
N MET A 24 12.00 10.34 -10.96
CA MET A 24 10.90 11.30 -10.89
C MET A 24 11.40 12.75 -10.81
N GLU A 25 12.72 12.96 -10.70
CA GLU A 25 13.37 14.29 -10.68
C GLU A 25 12.69 15.29 -9.75
N SER A 26 12.27 14.80 -8.58
CA SER A 26 11.51 15.56 -7.59
C SER A 26 12.26 15.59 -6.27
N ILE A 27 12.20 16.73 -5.57
CA ILE A 27 12.67 16.86 -4.18
C ILE A 27 11.78 16.09 -3.20
N THR A 28 10.51 15.90 -3.56
CA THR A 28 9.54 15.12 -2.79
C THR A 28 9.71 13.65 -3.16
N PRO A 29 9.94 12.73 -2.19
CA PRO A 29 9.97 11.30 -2.43
C PRO A 29 8.71 10.82 -3.16
N LYS A 30 8.87 9.90 -4.13
CA LYS A 30 7.77 9.52 -5.05
C LYS A 30 6.47 9.14 -4.34
N GLN A 31 6.55 8.40 -3.24
CA GLN A 31 5.37 7.94 -2.50
C GLN A 31 4.47 9.08 -2.01
N PHE A 32 5.00 10.29 -1.87
CA PHE A 32 4.25 11.47 -1.44
C PHE A 32 3.89 12.43 -2.57
N LEU A 33 4.26 12.13 -3.82
CA LEU A 33 3.84 12.92 -4.97
C LEU A 33 2.32 12.85 -5.14
N GLN A 34 1.74 13.99 -5.50
CA GLN A 34 0.30 14.13 -5.72
C GLN A 34 -0.09 13.52 -7.07
N LEU A 35 -1.11 12.67 -7.05
CA LEU A 35 -1.80 12.14 -8.22
C LEU A 35 -3.29 12.37 -8.02
N ALA A 36 -3.91 13.15 -8.91
CA ALA A 36 -5.33 13.52 -8.82
C ALA A 36 -5.73 14.15 -7.46
N GLY A 37 -4.84 14.97 -6.88
CA GLY A 37 -5.08 15.66 -5.60
C GLY A 37 -4.86 14.80 -4.36
N GLU A 38 -4.29 13.59 -4.50
CA GLU A 38 -3.96 12.72 -3.37
C GLU A 38 -2.57 12.08 -3.53
N PRO A 39 -1.79 11.87 -2.45
CA PRO A 39 -0.48 11.24 -2.56
C PRO A 39 -0.56 9.82 -3.12
N ILE A 40 0.38 9.44 -3.98
CA ILE A 40 0.48 8.09 -4.59
C ILE A 40 0.33 6.97 -3.56
N LEU A 41 0.94 7.10 -2.38
CA LEU A 41 0.86 6.11 -1.30
C LEU A 41 -0.59 5.84 -0.85
N ILE A 42 -1.44 6.86 -0.80
CA ILE A 42 -2.81 6.72 -0.32
C ILE A 42 -3.67 5.94 -1.30
N HIS A 43 -3.44 6.09 -2.62
CA HIS A 43 -4.10 5.28 -3.63
C HIS A 43 -3.88 3.77 -3.38
N THR A 44 -2.66 3.37 -3.00
CA THR A 44 -2.35 1.98 -2.67
C THR A 44 -2.97 1.54 -1.35
N ILE A 45 -2.95 2.38 -0.32
CA ILE A 45 -3.56 2.07 0.98
C ILE A 45 -5.07 1.81 0.81
N LYS A 46 -5.77 2.62 0.03
CA LYS A 46 -7.21 2.46 -0.24
C LYS A 46 -7.59 1.13 -0.89
N VAL A 47 -6.66 0.46 -1.57
CA VAL A 47 -6.89 -0.87 -2.19
C VAL A 47 -6.84 -1.99 -1.14
N PHE A 48 -6.11 -1.81 -0.04
CA PHE A 48 -5.84 -2.85 0.96
C PHE A 48 -6.42 -2.55 2.35
N ALA A 49 -7.07 -1.39 2.53
CA ALA A 49 -7.71 -0.95 3.77
C ALA A 49 -9.15 -1.48 3.90
#